data_AF-A0A2R4W0Y3-F1
#
_entry.id   AF-A0A2R4W0Y3-F1
#
_cell.length_a   1.000
_cell.length_b   1.000
_cell.length_c   1.000
_cell.angle_alpha   90.00
_cell.angle_beta   90.00
_cell.angle_gamma   90.00
#
_symmetry.space_group_name_H-M   'P 1'
#
loop_
_entity.id
_entity.type
_entity.pdbx_description
1 polymer ?
#
loop_
_entity_poly.entity_id
_entity_poly.type
_entity_poly.pdbx_seq_one_letter_code
_entity_poly.pdbx_strand_id
1 'polypeptide(L)'
;MVFASAINCMDGRTQEPVINWIKKNYNVKYIDMITEAGPIKIISENSDICLINSIKERLNISINIHGSKLIAIVGHYDCAKNPENKNTQIKQIKDCINIVKQWYDVEIVGLYVNENWQVEEIDIYKNS
;
A
#
# COMPACT_ATOMS: atom_id res chain seq x y z
N MET A 1 2.89 -18.73 1.55
CA MET A 1 3.54 -17.42 1.45
C MET A 1 3.66 -16.87 2.86
N VAL A 2 4.86 -16.48 3.32
CA VAL A 2 5.07 -16.08 4.72
C VAL A 2 5.03 -14.55 4.88
N PHE A 3 5.48 -13.81 3.87
CA PHE A 3 5.55 -12.36 3.86
C PHE A 3 4.53 -11.77 2.87
N ALA A 4 4.00 -10.59 3.18
CA ALA A 4 3.37 -9.66 2.25
C ALA A 4 4.04 -8.28 2.38
N SER A 5 3.81 -7.38 1.44
CA SER A 5 4.32 -6.01 1.48
C SER A 5 3.15 -5.03 1.61
N ALA A 6 3.32 -3.93 2.32
CA ALA A 6 2.33 -2.86 2.38
C ALA A 6 2.99 -1.50 2.21
N ILE A 7 2.61 -0.77 1.16
CA ILE A 7 2.89 0.65 0.99
C ILE A 7 1.85 1.42 1.81
N ASN A 8 2.26 1.96 2.96
CA ASN A 8 1.35 2.57 3.93
C ASN A 8 1.90 3.91 4.44
N CYS A 9 1.02 4.77 4.95
CA CYS A 9 1.48 5.98 5.63
C CYS A 9 2.33 5.63 6.86
N MET A 10 3.26 6.50 7.26
CA MET A 10 3.97 6.40 8.54
C MET A 10 3.07 6.65 9.76
N ASP A 11 1.82 7.05 9.56
CA ASP A 11 0.84 7.21 10.63
C ASP A 11 0.68 5.89 11.40
N GLY A 12 0.99 5.93 12.70
CA GLY A 12 0.94 4.76 13.58
C GLY A 12 -0.46 4.14 13.68
N ARG A 13 -1.51 4.95 13.51
CA ARG A 13 -2.92 4.54 13.64
C ARG A 13 -3.34 3.56 12.55
N THR A 14 -2.64 3.55 11.40
CA THR A 14 -2.98 2.67 10.27
C THR A 14 -2.24 1.33 10.29
N GLN A 15 -1.17 1.19 11.10
CA GLN A 15 -0.29 0.02 11.03
C GLN A 15 -1.03 -1.27 11.43
N GLU A 16 -1.59 -1.33 12.64
CA GLU A 16 -2.27 -2.52 13.15
C GLU A 16 -3.52 -2.89 12.33
N PRO A 17 -4.41 -1.95 11.95
CA PRO A 17 -5.55 -2.27 11.09
C PRO A 17 -5.14 -2.96 9.79
N VAL A 18 -4.12 -2.41 9.10
CA VAL A 18 -3.62 -2.95 7.84
C VAL A 18 -2.98 -4.32 8.04
N ILE A 19 -2.08 -4.46 9.02
CA ILE A 19 -1.40 -5.72 9.34
C ILE A 19 -2.43 -6.81 9.61
N ASN A 20 -3.41 -6.54 10.48
CA ASN A 20 -4.41 -7.53 10.89
C ASN A 20 -5.33 -7.91 9.72
N TRP A 21 -5.74 -6.93 8.91
CA TRP A 21 -6.56 -7.20 7.74
C TRP A 21 -5.81 -8.06 6.72
N ILE A 22 -4.54 -7.75 6.40
CA ILE A 22 -3.75 -8.53 5.44
C ILE A 22 -3.53 -9.96 5.95
N LYS A 23 -3.13 -10.14 7.22
CA LYS A 23 -2.94 -11.49 7.79
C LYS A 23 -4.21 -12.33 7.71
N LYS A 24 -5.35 -11.73 8.04
CA LYS A 24 -6.65 -12.41 8.04
C LYS A 24 -7.09 -12.83 6.63
N ASN A 25 -6.93 -11.96 5.64
CA ASN A 25 -7.46 -12.21 4.29
C ASN A 25 -6.50 -13.00 3.40
N TYR A 26 -5.19 -12.91 3.63
CA TYR A 26 -4.17 -13.51 2.77
C TYR A 26 -3.36 -14.63 3.42
N ASN A 27 -3.65 -14.96 4.69
CA ASN A 27 -2.98 -16.03 5.43
C ASN A 27 -1.44 -15.93 5.44
N VAL A 28 -0.93 -14.71 5.63
CA VAL A 28 0.51 -14.41 5.75
C VAL A 28 0.90 -14.20 7.21
N LYS A 29 2.19 -14.37 7.54
CA LYS A 29 2.71 -14.25 8.91
C LYS A 29 3.33 -12.88 9.20
N TYR A 30 4.04 -12.32 8.22
CA TYR A 30 4.78 -11.08 8.34
C TYR A 30 4.38 -10.10 7.24
N ILE A 31 4.43 -8.81 7.54
CA ILE A 31 4.12 -7.75 6.59
C ILE A 31 5.28 -6.76 6.64
N ASP A 32 5.95 -6.62 5.51
CA ASP A 32 6.97 -5.59 5.32
C ASP A 32 6.25 -4.25 5.11
N MET A 33 6.25 -3.42 6.14
CA MET A 33 5.65 -2.08 6.11
C MET A 33 6.62 -1.10 5.44
N ILE A 34 6.31 -0.70 4.22
CA ILE A 34 7.06 0.28 3.45
C ILE A 34 6.36 1.62 3.66
N THR A 35 6.88 2.39 4.61
CA THR A 35 6.23 3.61 5.08
C THR A 35 6.85 4.88 4.55
N GLU A 36 5.98 5.84 4.22
CA GLU A 36 6.30 7.24 3.94
C GLU A 36 5.14 8.12 4.42
N ALA A 37 5.29 9.43 4.48
CA ALA A 37 4.18 10.31 4.78
C ALA A 37 3.34 10.57 3.50
N GLY A 38 2.13 10.01 3.43
CA GLY A 38 1.23 10.17 2.27
C GLY A 38 1.70 9.44 0.98
N PRO A 39 2.12 8.16 1.05
CA PRO A 39 2.77 7.47 -0.07
C PRO A 39 1.92 7.37 -1.32
N ILE A 40 0.60 7.19 -1.17
CA ILE A 40 -0.31 7.08 -2.32
C ILE A 40 -0.33 8.37 -3.14
N LYS A 41 -0.23 9.54 -2.48
CA LYS A 41 -0.15 10.83 -3.16
C LYS A 41 1.17 10.98 -3.91
N ILE A 42 2.27 10.61 -3.25
CA ILE A 42 3.62 10.66 -3.82
C ILE A 42 3.68 9.84 -5.12
N ILE A 43 3.20 8.59 -5.06
CA ILE A 43 3.22 7.67 -6.20
C ILE A 43 2.24 8.12 -7.29
N SER A 44 0.98 8.43 -6.93
CA SER A 44 -0.06 8.76 -7.93
C SER A 44 0.25 10.05 -8.69
N GLU A 45 0.84 11.05 -8.01
CA GLU A 45 1.18 12.34 -8.61
C GLU A 45 2.59 12.36 -9.20
N ASN A 46 3.35 11.27 -9.03
CA ASN A 46 4.76 11.17 -9.43
C ASN A 46 5.59 12.38 -8.94
N SER A 47 5.34 12.83 -7.71
CA SER A 47 5.80 14.14 -7.22
C SER A 47 7.21 14.14 -6.62
N ASP A 48 7.72 12.97 -6.22
CA ASP A 48 9.09 12.81 -5.72
C ASP A 48 9.72 11.51 -6.23
N ILE A 49 10.53 11.63 -7.29
CA ILE A 49 11.16 10.48 -7.94
C ILE A 49 12.16 9.75 -7.01
N CYS A 50 12.82 10.46 -6.10
CA CYS A 50 13.78 9.89 -5.18
C CYS A 50 13.08 8.98 -4.16
N LEU A 51 11.95 9.45 -3.60
CA LEU A 51 11.14 8.64 -2.69
C LEU A 51 10.48 7.47 -3.42
N ILE A 52 9.98 7.66 -4.64
CA ILE A 52 9.42 6.56 -5.44
C ILE A 52 10.47 5.48 -5.70
N ASN A 53 11.70 5.85 -6.04
CA ASN A 53 12.79 4.89 -6.21
C ASN A 53 13.15 4.18 -4.90
N SER A 54 13.14 4.89 -3.77
CA SER A 54 13.33 4.28 -2.45
C SER A 54 12.23 3.27 -2.09
N ILE A 55 10.96 3.56 -2.44
CA ILE A 55 9.84 2.63 -2.25
C ILE A 55 10.05 1.39 -3.13
N LYS A 56 10.44 1.57 -4.39
CA LYS A 56 10.76 0.46 -5.30
C LYS A 56 11.87 -0.43 -4.76
N GLU A 57 12.98 0.13 -4.27
CA GLU A 57 14.07 -0.67 -3.70
C GLU A 57 13.63 -1.50 -2.48
N ARG A 58 12.79 -0.94 -1.60
CA ARG A 58 12.23 -1.68 -0.46
C ARG A 58 11.24 -2.76 -0.88
N LEU A 59 10.42 -2.49 -1.90
CA LEU A 59 9.54 -3.50 -2.50
C LEU A 59 10.36 -4.63 -3.15
N ASN A 60 11.44 -4.28 -3.85
CA ASN A 60 12.34 -5.23 -4.48
C ASN A 60 12.90 -6.23 -3.46
N ILE A 61 13.31 -5.78 -2.28
CA ILE A 61 13.75 -6.65 -1.18
C ILE A 61 12.60 -7.56 -0.71
N SER A 62 11.43 -6.98 -0.44
CA SER A 62 10.28 -7.75 0.05
C SER A 62 9.83 -8.83 -0.93
N ILE A 63 9.81 -8.52 -2.22
CA ILE A 63 9.36 -9.44 -3.28
C ILE A 63 10.44 -10.47 -3.59
N ASN A 64 11.66 -10.04 -3.91
CA ASN A 64 12.70 -10.94 -4.43
C ASN A 64 13.51 -11.65 -3.35
N ILE A 65 13.62 -11.09 -2.14
CA ILE A 65 14.38 -11.70 -1.03
C ILE A 65 13.44 -12.38 -0.04
N HIS A 66 12.37 -11.71 0.40
CA HIS A 66 11.41 -12.32 1.35
C HIS A 66 10.33 -13.18 0.67
N GLY A 67 10.20 -13.10 -0.67
CA GLY A 67 9.23 -13.89 -1.43
C GLY A 67 7.79 -13.40 -1.30
N SER A 68 7.59 -12.11 -1.02
CA SER A 68 6.26 -11.49 -1.03
C SER A 68 5.63 -11.57 -2.42
N LYS A 69 4.39 -12.05 -2.51
CA LYS A 69 3.57 -12.07 -3.73
C LYS A 69 2.34 -11.16 -3.65
N LEU A 70 2.30 -10.26 -2.67
CA LEU A 70 1.19 -9.33 -2.44
C LEU A 70 1.75 -7.96 -2.07
N ILE A 71 1.24 -6.92 -2.73
CA ILE A 71 1.47 -5.53 -2.36
C ILE A 71 0.14 -4.91 -1.97
N ALA A 72 0.00 -4.48 -0.71
CA ALA A 72 -1.09 -3.62 -0.29
C ALA A 72 -0.73 -2.15 -0.52
N ILE A 73 -1.64 -1.37 -1.10
CA ILE A 73 -1.51 0.07 -1.32
C ILE A 73 -2.56 0.77 -0.45
N VAL A 74 -2.12 1.56 0.53
CA VAL A 74 -2.99 2.03 1.61
C VAL A 74 -3.14 3.55 1.63
N GLY A 75 -4.37 4.03 1.48
CA GLY A 75 -4.80 5.37 1.87
C GLY A 75 -5.46 5.37 3.25
N HIS A 76 -5.63 6.55 3.85
CA HIS A 76 -6.33 6.62 5.14
C HIS A 76 -7.00 7.97 5.39
N TYR A 77 -8.06 7.91 6.22
CA TYR A 77 -8.71 9.07 6.79
C TYR A 77 -7.74 9.92 7.62
N ASP A 78 -7.90 11.25 7.57
CA ASP A 78 -7.14 12.21 8.39
C ASP A 78 -5.62 12.12 8.19
N CYS A 79 -5.17 12.09 6.92
CA CYS A 79 -3.75 12.05 6.57
C CYS A 79 -3.15 13.45 6.45
N ALA A 80 -2.15 13.76 7.27
CA ALA A 80 -1.49 15.07 7.27
C ALA A 80 -0.73 15.39 5.96
N LYS A 81 -0.14 14.39 5.30
CA LYS A 81 0.57 14.57 4.02
C LYS A 81 -0.27 14.24 2.79
N ASN A 82 -1.50 13.79 2.99
CA ASN A 82 -2.50 13.65 1.95
C ASN A 82 -3.86 14.14 2.47
N PRO A 83 -4.04 15.47 2.65
CA PRO A 83 -5.24 16.06 3.28
C PRO A 83 -6.49 16.01 2.39
N GLU A 84 -6.50 15.11 1.40
CA GLU A 84 -7.58 14.93 0.44
C GLU A 84 -8.71 14.08 1.03
N ASN A 85 -9.92 14.28 0.50
CA ASN A 85 -11.09 13.48 0.89
C ASN A 85 -10.98 12.02 0.41
N LYS A 86 -11.84 11.15 0.97
CA LYS A 86 -11.91 9.71 0.65
C LYS A 86 -12.00 9.43 -0.86
N ASN A 87 -12.83 10.17 -1.60
CA ASN A 87 -13.01 9.93 -3.04
C ASN A 87 -11.73 10.23 -3.83
N THR A 88 -11.01 11.29 -3.48
CA THR A 88 -9.72 11.60 -4.09
C THR A 88 -8.67 10.54 -3.74
N GLN A 89 -8.60 10.14 -2.47
CA GLN A 89 -7.65 9.09 -2.05
C GLN A 89 -7.94 7.73 -2.73
N ILE A 90 -9.21 7.37 -2.93
CA ILE A 90 -9.60 6.17 -3.68
C ILE A 90 -9.09 6.23 -5.13
N LYS A 91 -9.18 7.39 -5.79
CA LYS A 91 -8.61 7.57 -7.14
C LYS A 91 -7.09 7.38 -7.11
N GLN A 92 -6.41 8.03 -6.16
CA GLN A 92 -4.95 7.89 -5.99
C GLN A 92 -4.53 6.45 -5.71
N ILE A 93 -5.30 5.69 -4.91
CA ILE A 93 -5.05 4.26 -4.69
C ILE A 93 -5.10 3.50 -6.01
N LYS A 94 -6.14 3.72 -6.83
CA LYS A 94 -6.27 3.07 -8.15
C LYS A 94 -5.17 3.46 -9.12
N ASP A 95 -4.78 4.73 -9.12
CA ASP A 95 -3.65 5.22 -9.91
C ASP A 95 -2.34 4.55 -9.47
N CYS A 96 -2.12 4.42 -8.15
CA CYS A 96 -0.99 3.68 -7.61
C CYS A 96 -1.00 2.22 -8.04
N ILE A 97 -2.14 1.52 -8.02
CA ILE A 97 -2.23 0.14 -8.54
C ILE A 97 -1.78 0.08 -10.00
N ASN A 98 -2.24 1.02 -10.84
CA ASN A 98 -1.88 1.10 -12.25
C ASN A 98 -0.38 1.36 -12.49
N ILE A 99 0.26 2.11 -11.60
CA ILE A 99 1.69 2.39 -11.64
C ILE A 99 2.49 1.20 -11.12
N VAL A 100 2.14 0.65 -9.95
CA VAL A 100 2.89 -0.39 -9.26
C VAL A 100 2.82 -1.73 -10.01
N LYS A 101 1.72 -2.03 -10.71
CA LYS A 101 1.65 -3.24 -11.57
C LYS A 101 2.64 -3.22 -12.74
N GLN A 102 3.18 -2.06 -13.10
CA GLN A 102 4.24 -1.95 -14.10
C GLN A 102 5.62 -2.26 -13.51
N TRP A 103 5.75 -2.27 -12.18
CA TRP A 103 7.02 -2.53 -11.48
C TRP A 103 7.19 -4.02 -11.17
N TYR A 104 6.10 -4.71 -10.82
CA TYR A 104 6.11 -6.09 -10.38
C TYR A 104 4.87 -6.84 -10.85
N ASP A 105 5.05 -8.10 -11.24
CA ASP A 105 3.98 -9.01 -11.63
C ASP A 105 3.51 -9.87 -10.43
N VAL A 106 2.85 -9.21 -9.47
CA VAL A 106 2.32 -9.80 -8.24
C VAL A 106 0.90 -9.30 -7.98
N GLU A 107 0.16 -9.94 -7.06
CA GLU A 107 -1.15 -9.44 -6.66
C GLU A 107 -1.01 -8.08 -5.95
N ILE A 108 -1.89 -7.14 -6.26
CA ILE A 108 -1.92 -5.82 -5.65
C ILE A 108 -3.34 -5.54 -5.14
N VAL A 109 -3.45 -5.17 -3.86
CA VAL A 109 -4.72 -4.80 -3.24
C VAL A 109 -4.71 -3.34 -2.80
N GLY A 110 -5.73 -2.59 -3.22
CA GLY A 110 -5.97 -1.23 -2.77
C GLY A 110 -6.82 -1.21 -1.51
N LEU A 111 -6.34 -0.54 -0.46
CA LEU A 111 -7.00 -0.47 0.84
C LEU A 111 -7.19 0.99 1.27
N TYR A 112 -8.28 1.25 1.97
CA TYR A 112 -8.53 2.53 2.63
C TYR A 112 -8.84 2.29 4.12
N VAL A 113 -8.10 2.95 5.01
CA VAL A 113 -8.42 2.95 6.44
C VAL A 113 -9.37 4.10 6.72
N ASN A 114 -10.61 3.78 7.12
CA ASN A 114 -11.67 4.77 7.31
C ASN A 114 -11.59 5.48 8.68
N GLU A 115 -12.53 6.40 8.93
CA GLU A 115 -12.62 7.21 10.15
C GLU A 115 -12.79 6.39 11.45
N ASN A 116 -13.22 5.13 11.34
CA ASN A 116 -13.35 4.19 12.45
C ASN A 116 -12.12 3.27 12.58
N TRP A 117 -11.04 3.56 11.85
CA TRP A 117 -9.81 2.76 11.78
C TRP A 117 -10.06 1.33 11.29
N GLN A 118 -11.07 1.16 10.43
CA GLN A 118 -11.38 -0.09 9.77
C GLN A 118 -10.87 -0.07 8.33
N VAL A 119 -10.37 -1.21 7.87
CA VAL A 119 -9.87 -1.36 6.51
C VAL A 119 -11.02 -1.69 5.57
N GLU A 120 -11.15 -0.90 4.52
CA GLU A 120 -12.02 -1.11 3.38
C GLU A 120 -11.19 -1.52 2.16
N GLU A 121 -11.59 -2.60 1.49
CA GLU A 121 -11.02 -3.00 0.21
C GLU A 121 -11.61 -2.13 -0.91
N ILE A 122 -10.73 -1.55 -1.73
CA ILE A 122 -11.09 -0.61 -2.78
C ILE A 122 -11.02 -1.23 -4.17
N ASP A 123 -9.98 -2.01 -4.43
CA ASP A 123 -9.73 -2.66 -5.72
C ASP A 123 -8.69 -3.78 -5.57
N ILE A 124 -8.72 -4.75 -6.49
CA ILE A 124 -7.72 -5.82 -6.57
C ILE A 124 -7.25 -5.96 -8.01
N TYR A 125 -5.93 -5.90 -8.19
CA TYR A 125 -5.26 -6.38 -9.38
C TYR A 125 -4.69 -7.78 -9.12
N LYS A 126 -5.14 -8.77 -9.89
CA LYS A 126 -4.58 -10.12 -9.89
C LYS A 126 -3.68 -10.27 -11.11
N ASN A 127 -2.47 -10.76 -10.91
CA ASN A 127 -1.63 -11.21 -12.00
C ASN A 127 -2.25 -12.47 -12.65
N SER A 128 -2.07 -12.62 -13.97
CA SER A 128 -2.62 -13.72 -14.77
C SER A 128 -1.82 -15.01 -14.63
#